data_AF-A0A2E0TAL6-F1
#
_entry.id   AF-A0A2E0TAL6-F1
#
_cell.length_a   1.000
_cell.length_b   1.000
_cell.length_c   1.000
_cell.angle_alpha   90.00
_cell.angle_beta   90.00
_cell.angle_gamma   90.00
#
_symmetry.space_group_name_H-M   'P 1'
#
loop_
_entity.id
_entity.type
_entity.pdbx_description
1 polymer ?
#
loop_
_entity_poly.entity_id
_entity_poly.type
_entity_poly.pdbx_seq_one_letter_code
_entity_poly.pdbx_strand_id
1 'polypeptide(L)'
;MAEGHRPHLRREEAVKVVVAGGGLAGLAAATVLAEGGAEVTVVEKERFLGGRAGAWPDTLADGTPFQMERGFHAFFRQYHNLRALMRRVDPTLAHLTPQADYPIYAPGGRAESFRDLPTRTPQNIVELVRRTDTLGLRDLLRVRALRTSAMLGYGPHTYARWDHVSAAAYLSSLRFPEEAKELLFGVFAHSFFNPEEEFSAGELLMQFHFYFTGNPDGLLFDTLDRPFSAALFDPLRAYLEARGARFRLGAAVERVEREPLRVHLRGEGGPATLEADALVLALNVPGLRALAAASPDLGEPLRGQIGALEVTWPFAVWRLWLDRPVRPERPAFAGTAQTGLLENISVYEKVEDESRAWAKRTGGSVVELHGYAIPPHLGEEAIRADLLTGLHTHYPETRTARVLDERFLLERDCPAFPPGSHARRPTVRTALPEVVLAGDFVRLPFPSALMERAVSSGFLGANVLLRRDAEPVHRPPATGLLSALRL
;
A
#
# COMPACT_ATOMS: atom_id res chain seq x y z
N MET A 1 -36.25 -1.94 41.72
CA MET A 1 -35.35 -3.09 41.50
C MET A 1 -34.02 -2.54 41.05
N ALA A 2 -33.02 -2.66 41.92
CA ALA A 2 -31.78 -1.90 41.85
C ALA A 2 -30.89 -2.36 40.68
N GLU A 3 -30.40 -1.38 39.91
CA GLU A 3 -29.32 -1.51 38.95
C GLU A 3 -28.07 -2.06 39.65
N GLY A 4 -27.61 -3.22 39.20
CA GLY A 4 -26.35 -3.81 39.63
C GLY A 4 -25.18 -3.00 39.07
N HIS A 5 -24.71 -2.05 39.87
CA HIS A 5 -23.41 -1.41 39.76
C HIS A 5 -22.31 -2.49 39.79
N ARG A 6 -21.84 -2.94 38.61
CA ARG A 6 -20.65 -3.80 38.53
C ARG A 6 -19.40 -2.94 38.77
N PRO A 7 -18.49 -3.36 39.65
CA PRO A 7 -17.38 -2.53 40.08
C PRO A 7 -16.40 -2.28 38.93
N HIS A 8 -15.94 -1.05 38.81
CA HIS A 8 -14.78 -0.68 38.02
C HIS A 8 -13.53 -1.35 38.61
N LEU A 9 -13.19 -2.54 38.12
CA LEU A 9 -11.84 -3.07 38.32
C LEU A 9 -10.89 -2.20 37.50
N ARG A 10 -10.14 -1.32 38.17
CA ARG A 10 -8.85 -0.83 37.66
C ARG A 10 -8.04 -2.09 37.34
N ARG A 11 -7.69 -2.33 36.07
CA ARG A 11 -6.75 -3.41 35.73
C ARG A 11 -5.41 -3.04 36.35
N GLU A 12 -5.05 -3.67 37.47
CA GLU A 12 -3.76 -3.48 38.15
C GLU A 12 -2.59 -4.06 37.34
N GLU A 13 -2.88 -4.92 36.36
CA GLU A 13 -1.90 -5.46 35.40
C GLU A 13 -2.15 -4.96 33.97
N ALA A 14 -1.07 -4.61 33.28
CA ALA A 14 -1.10 -4.20 31.88
C ALA A 14 -1.58 -5.35 30.99
N VAL A 15 -2.42 -5.04 30.00
CA VAL A 15 -2.94 -6.03 29.04
C VAL A 15 -1.81 -6.52 28.15
N LYS A 16 -1.58 -7.84 28.09
CA LYS A 16 -0.57 -8.45 27.22
C LYS A 16 -1.13 -8.61 25.81
N VAL A 17 -0.50 -7.98 24.84
CA VAL A 17 -0.95 -8.02 23.45
C VAL A 17 0.16 -8.51 22.54
N VAL A 18 -0.14 -9.57 21.78
CA VAL A 18 0.73 -10.01 20.69
C VAL A 18 0.27 -9.37 19.40
N VAL A 19 1.20 -8.80 18.64
CA VAL A 19 0.97 -8.26 17.30
C VAL A 19 1.71 -9.16 16.31
N ALA A 20 0.96 -9.92 15.52
CA ALA A 20 1.50 -10.81 14.50
C ALA A 20 1.69 -10.05 13.18
N GLY A 21 2.94 -9.66 12.90
CA GLY A 21 3.35 -8.88 11.72
C GLY A 21 3.93 -7.51 12.11
N GLY A 22 5.15 -7.25 11.67
CA GLY A 22 5.91 -6.00 11.83
C GLY A 22 5.78 -5.04 10.64
N GLY A 23 4.74 -5.18 9.82
CA GLY A 23 4.39 -4.21 8.77
C GLY A 23 3.68 -2.97 9.30
N LEU A 24 3.38 -2.01 8.42
CA LEU A 24 2.72 -0.74 8.79
C LEU A 24 1.45 -0.91 9.65
N ALA A 25 0.59 -1.89 9.32
CA ALA A 25 -0.63 -2.13 10.09
C ALA A 25 -0.34 -2.61 11.52
N GLY A 26 0.63 -3.53 11.68
CA GLY A 26 1.03 -4.05 12.98
C GLY A 26 1.76 -2.98 13.81
N LEU A 27 2.69 -2.24 13.21
CA LEU A 27 3.38 -1.14 13.88
C LEU A 27 2.45 -0.01 14.29
N ALA A 28 1.44 0.31 13.48
CA ALA A 28 0.39 1.27 13.84
C ALA A 28 -0.41 0.79 15.08
N ALA A 29 -0.84 -0.47 15.09
CA ALA A 29 -1.54 -1.04 16.24
C ALA A 29 -0.65 -1.08 17.48
N ALA A 30 0.59 -1.56 17.35
CA ALA A 30 1.58 -1.63 18.42
C ALA A 30 1.84 -0.25 19.05
N THR A 31 1.91 0.80 18.23
CA THR A 31 2.08 2.18 18.67
C THR A 31 0.98 2.62 19.60
N VAL A 32 -0.27 2.54 19.15
CA VAL A 32 -1.42 2.98 19.95
C VAL A 32 -1.62 2.11 21.19
N LEU A 33 -1.36 0.80 21.08
CA LEU A 33 -1.42 -0.13 22.23
C LEU A 33 -0.36 0.20 23.29
N ALA A 34 0.90 0.41 22.90
CA ALA A 34 1.98 0.76 23.82
C ALA A 34 1.77 2.15 24.43
N GLU A 35 1.37 3.15 23.64
CA GLU A 35 0.95 4.48 24.14
C GLU A 35 -0.24 4.37 25.11
N GLY A 36 -1.12 3.40 24.87
CA GLY A 36 -2.26 3.07 25.72
C GLY A 36 -1.91 2.31 27.01
N GLY A 37 -0.65 1.94 27.23
CA GLY A 37 -0.17 1.23 28.42
C GLY A 37 -0.27 -0.30 28.36
N ALA A 38 -0.48 -0.89 27.19
CA ALA A 38 -0.46 -2.34 27.01
C ALA A 38 0.99 -2.90 26.95
N GLU A 39 1.18 -4.14 27.41
CA GLU A 39 2.44 -4.87 27.25
C GLU A 39 2.47 -5.50 25.84
N VAL A 40 3.15 -4.85 24.89
CA VAL A 40 3.11 -5.26 23.48
C VAL A 40 4.30 -6.16 23.13
N THR A 41 4.05 -7.28 22.45
CA THR A 41 5.09 -8.06 21.76
C THR A 41 4.77 -8.14 20.27
N VAL A 42 5.61 -7.51 19.44
CA VAL A 42 5.53 -7.58 17.99
C VAL A 42 6.35 -8.78 17.52
N VAL A 43 5.73 -9.65 16.73
CA VAL A 43 6.36 -10.84 16.14
C VAL A 43 6.41 -10.68 14.63
N GLU A 44 7.60 -10.75 14.04
CA GLU A 44 7.85 -10.56 12.61
C GLU A 44 8.72 -11.70 12.10
N LYS A 45 8.31 -12.30 10.98
CA LYS A 45 9.02 -13.43 10.36
C LYS A 45 10.36 -13.00 9.79
N GLU A 46 10.45 -11.77 9.30
CA GLU A 46 11.68 -11.22 8.74
C GLU A 46 12.61 -10.67 9.84
N ARG A 47 13.87 -10.46 9.47
CA ARG A 47 14.88 -9.81 10.34
C ARG A 47 14.80 -8.28 10.31
N PHE A 48 13.85 -7.73 9.56
CA PHE A 48 13.60 -6.30 9.38
C PHE A 48 12.11 -5.99 9.52
N LEU A 49 11.77 -4.70 9.63
CA LEU A 49 10.41 -4.21 9.81
C LEU A 49 9.86 -3.58 8.51
N GLY A 50 8.54 -3.37 8.48
CA GLY A 50 7.84 -2.66 7.40
C GLY A 50 7.06 -3.55 6.44
N GLY A 51 7.31 -4.85 6.42
CA GLY A 51 6.58 -5.81 5.59
C GLY A 51 6.70 -5.46 4.11
N ARG A 52 5.57 -5.24 3.41
CA ARG A 52 5.58 -4.81 2.00
C ARG A 52 6.15 -3.40 1.78
N ALA A 53 6.26 -2.59 2.82
CA ALA A 53 7.00 -1.33 2.78
C ALA A 53 8.39 -1.49 3.43
N GLY A 54 8.89 -2.71 3.62
CA GLY A 54 10.12 -2.95 4.37
C GLY A 54 11.40 -2.55 3.65
N ALA A 55 12.44 -2.35 4.46
CA ALA A 55 13.80 -2.11 4.02
C ALA A 55 14.77 -3.01 4.81
N TRP A 56 15.79 -3.53 4.15
CA TRP A 56 16.75 -4.47 4.73
C TRP A 56 18.18 -4.20 4.24
N PRO A 57 19.19 -4.52 5.06
CA PRO A 57 20.58 -4.41 4.63
C PRO A 57 20.91 -5.45 3.56
N ASP A 58 21.66 -5.01 2.56
CA ASP A 58 22.25 -5.83 1.49
C ASP A 58 23.64 -5.25 1.16
N THR A 59 24.40 -5.89 0.28
CA THR A 59 25.77 -5.50 -0.08
C THR A 59 26.00 -5.73 -1.56
N LEU A 60 26.46 -4.70 -2.26
CA LEU A 60 26.82 -4.78 -3.67
C LEU A 60 28.04 -5.70 -3.86
N ALA A 61 28.26 -6.16 -5.09
CA ALA A 61 29.37 -7.03 -5.46
C ALA A 61 30.76 -6.43 -5.16
N ASP A 62 30.86 -5.09 -5.09
CA ASP A 62 32.08 -4.37 -4.71
C ASP A 62 32.27 -4.22 -3.19
N GLY A 63 31.36 -4.78 -2.39
CA GLY A 63 31.37 -4.71 -0.93
C GLY A 63 30.70 -3.46 -0.35
N THR A 64 30.14 -2.56 -1.17
CA THR A 64 29.40 -1.40 -0.68
C THR A 64 28.11 -1.85 0.01
N PRO A 65 27.90 -1.53 1.31
CA PRO A 65 26.63 -1.80 1.97
C PRO A 65 25.55 -0.86 1.43
N PHE A 66 24.31 -1.36 1.34
CA PHE A 66 23.15 -0.55 1.03
C PHE A 66 21.88 -1.06 1.72
N GLN A 67 20.83 -0.26 1.74
CA GLN A 67 19.49 -0.65 2.16
C GLN A 67 18.64 -0.94 0.92
N MET A 68 18.32 -2.21 0.73
CA MET A 68 17.31 -2.58 -0.26
C MET A 68 15.93 -2.30 0.31
N GLU A 69 15.01 -1.87 -0.55
CA GLU A 69 13.61 -1.66 -0.21
C GLU A 69 12.75 -2.59 -1.05
N ARG A 70 11.52 -2.84 -0.62
CA ARG A 70 10.60 -3.70 -1.39
C ARG A 70 10.32 -3.17 -2.80
N GLY A 71 10.46 -1.87 -2.99
CA GLY A 71 10.34 -1.11 -4.22
C GLY A 71 9.97 0.33 -3.90
N PHE A 72 9.85 1.17 -4.93
CA PHE A 72 9.42 2.55 -4.79
C PHE A 72 8.04 2.67 -4.11
N HIS A 73 7.94 3.54 -3.10
CA HIS A 73 6.65 3.91 -2.50
C HIS A 73 6.42 5.42 -2.53
N ALA A 74 5.25 5.81 -3.04
CA ALA A 74 4.73 7.16 -2.98
C ALA A 74 4.00 7.43 -1.64
N PHE A 75 4.40 8.48 -0.94
CA PHE A 75 3.74 8.96 0.28
C PHE A 75 2.76 10.07 -0.07
N PHE A 76 1.55 9.68 -0.49
CA PHE A 76 0.49 10.64 -0.82
C PHE A 76 0.15 11.55 0.36
N ARG A 77 -0.22 12.80 0.07
CA ARG A 77 -0.42 13.83 1.11
C ARG A 77 -1.64 13.56 1.98
N GLN A 78 -2.67 12.98 1.40
CA GLN A 78 -3.90 12.55 2.08
C GLN A 78 -3.75 11.27 2.92
N TYR A 79 -2.55 10.68 2.99
CA TYR A 79 -2.25 9.59 3.93
C TYR A 79 -2.11 10.12 5.36
N HIS A 80 -3.19 10.70 5.87
CA HIS A 80 -3.21 11.43 7.14
C HIS A 80 -2.91 10.53 8.33
N ASN A 81 -3.42 9.30 8.35
CA ASN A 81 -3.15 8.36 9.44
C ASN A 81 -1.71 7.83 9.37
N LEU A 82 -1.19 7.52 8.18
CA LEU A 82 0.24 7.18 8.01
C LEU A 82 1.14 8.33 8.48
N ARG A 83 0.86 9.56 8.07
CA ARG A 83 1.61 10.74 8.50
C ARG A 83 1.48 10.97 10.01
N ALA A 84 0.34 10.68 10.61
CA ALA A 84 0.17 10.72 12.07
C ALA A 84 1.07 9.69 12.77
N LEU A 85 1.20 8.46 12.23
CA LEU A 85 2.15 7.46 12.72
C LEU A 85 3.60 7.96 12.60
N MET A 86 3.99 8.45 11.42
CA MET A 86 5.35 8.95 11.16
C MET A 86 5.74 10.09 12.11
N ARG A 87 4.80 10.97 12.46
CA ARG A 87 5.04 12.09 13.40
C ARG A 87 5.46 11.67 14.82
N ARG A 88 5.31 10.40 15.19
CA ARG A 88 5.85 9.89 16.47
C ARG A 88 7.37 9.94 16.51
N VAL A 89 8.02 9.82 15.36
CA VAL A 89 9.48 9.74 15.23
C VAL A 89 10.09 10.87 14.41
N ASP A 90 9.29 11.50 13.55
CA ASP A 90 9.64 12.70 12.80
C ASP A 90 8.48 13.71 12.88
N PRO A 91 8.35 14.49 13.98
CA PRO A 91 7.21 15.37 14.21
C PRO A 91 6.95 16.40 13.11
N THR A 92 8.01 16.79 12.40
CA THR A 92 7.95 17.75 11.28
C THR A 92 7.80 17.09 9.92
N LEU A 93 7.92 15.76 9.84
CA LEU A 93 8.02 15.02 8.58
C LEU A 93 9.15 15.55 7.68
N ALA A 94 10.30 15.88 8.30
CA ALA A 94 11.46 16.45 7.64
C ALA A 94 12.05 15.55 6.55
N HIS A 95 11.87 14.23 6.66
CA HIS A 95 12.35 13.26 5.68
C HIS A 95 11.43 13.10 4.46
N LEU A 96 10.21 13.65 4.49
CA LEU A 96 9.31 13.63 3.33
C LEU A 96 9.64 14.79 2.38
N THR A 97 10.24 14.44 1.25
CA THR A 97 10.56 15.39 0.18
C THR A 97 9.41 15.47 -0.83
N PRO A 98 8.81 16.65 -1.03
CA PRO A 98 7.74 16.83 -2.01
C PRO A 98 8.21 16.58 -3.45
N GLN A 99 7.46 15.78 -4.20
CA GLN A 99 7.67 15.64 -5.64
C GLN A 99 6.87 16.71 -6.39
N ALA A 100 7.56 17.50 -7.20
CA ALA A 100 6.97 18.60 -7.95
C ALA A 100 6.19 18.13 -9.19
N ASP A 101 6.41 16.90 -9.62
CA ASP A 101 5.74 16.24 -10.73
C ASP A 101 6.04 14.74 -10.73
N TYR A 102 5.22 13.95 -11.43
CA TYR A 102 5.51 12.56 -11.79
C TYR A 102 4.97 12.31 -13.21
N PRO A 103 5.77 12.53 -14.26
CA PRO A 103 5.25 12.43 -15.61
C PRO A 103 4.93 11.00 -16.00
N ILE A 104 3.98 10.83 -16.93
CA ILE A 104 3.65 9.52 -17.53
C ILE A 104 4.07 9.53 -18.98
N TYR A 105 5.02 8.65 -19.33
CA TYR A 105 5.54 8.52 -20.67
C TYR A 105 4.73 7.51 -21.48
N ALA A 106 4.38 7.91 -22.70
CA ALA A 106 3.82 7.03 -23.72
C ALA A 106 4.77 6.95 -24.93
N PRO A 107 4.67 5.90 -25.76
CA PRO A 107 5.45 5.79 -26.99
C PRO A 107 5.35 7.06 -27.88
N GLY A 108 6.43 7.40 -28.56
CA GLY A 108 6.49 8.58 -29.44
C GLY A 108 6.86 9.90 -28.74
N GLY A 109 7.30 9.85 -27.48
CA GLY A 109 7.79 11.03 -26.74
C GLY A 109 6.69 11.87 -26.09
N ARG A 110 5.45 11.35 -26.07
CA ARG A 110 4.33 11.96 -25.36
C ARG A 110 4.55 11.81 -23.85
N ALA A 111 4.36 12.88 -23.11
CA ALA A 111 4.46 12.88 -21.67
C ALA A 111 3.29 13.68 -21.08
N GLU A 112 2.63 13.11 -20.08
CA GLU A 112 1.63 13.82 -19.28
C GLU A 112 2.23 14.26 -17.96
N SER A 113 1.84 15.43 -17.46
CA SER A 113 2.34 16.01 -16.22
C SER A 113 1.17 16.31 -15.28
N PHE A 114 1.36 16.00 -14.00
CA PHE A 114 0.39 16.25 -12.93
C PHE A 114 0.75 17.51 -12.12
N ARG A 115 1.81 18.21 -12.51
CA ARG A 115 2.22 19.49 -11.93
C ARG A 115 1.11 20.53 -12.03
N ASP A 116 0.93 21.32 -10.99
CA ASP A 116 -0.01 22.45 -10.95
C ASP A 116 -1.47 22.09 -11.30
N LEU A 117 -1.90 20.85 -11.04
CA LEU A 117 -3.32 20.49 -11.11
C LEU A 117 -4.07 21.10 -9.92
N PRO A 118 -5.25 21.72 -10.13
CA PRO A 118 -6.13 22.12 -9.04
C PRO A 118 -6.44 20.92 -8.14
N THR A 119 -6.53 21.11 -6.83
CA THR A 119 -6.82 20.01 -5.89
C THR A 119 -8.32 19.78 -5.69
N ARG A 120 -9.18 20.75 -6.09
CA ARG A 120 -10.62 20.70 -5.83
C ARG A 120 -11.40 20.18 -7.02
N THR A 121 -12.27 19.21 -6.77
CA THR A 121 -13.30 18.78 -7.72
C THR A 121 -14.41 19.83 -7.83
N PRO A 122 -14.89 20.21 -9.05
CA PRO A 122 -14.58 19.63 -10.36
C PRO A 122 -13.45 20.32 -11.14
N GLN A 123 -12.77 21.32 -10.57
CA GLN A 123 -11.73 22.09 -11.27
C GLN A 123 -10.56 21.22 -11.74
N ASN A 124 -10.20 20.21 -10.94
CA ASN A 124 -9.18 19.21 -11.26
C ASN A 124 -9.50 18.42 -12.56
N ILE A 125 -10.75 17.98 -12.71
CA ILE A 125 -11.23 17.23 -13.87
C ILE A 125 -11.23 18.12 -15.11
N VAL A 126 -11.74 19.35 -14.97
CA VAL A 126 -11.78 20.30 -16.09
C VAL A 126 -10.38 20.59 -16.61
N GLU A 127 -9.42 20.82 -15.71
CA GLU A 127 -8.04 21.09 -16.11
C GLU A 127 -7.36 19.84 -16.69
N LEU A 128 -7.62 18.64 -16.15
CA LEU A 128 -7.10 17.39 -16.73
C LEU A 128 -7.61 17.20 -18.16
N VAL A 129 -8.93 17.31 -18.37
CA VAL A 129 -9.54 17.21 -19.70
C VAL A 129 -9.00 18.27 -20.66
N ARG A 130 -8.73 19.49 -20.17
CA ARG A 130 -8.16 20.58 -20.98
C ARG A 130 -6.72 20.30 -21.41
N ARG A 131 -5.93 19.59 -20.59
CA ARG A 131 -4.54 19.23 -20.87
C ARG A 131 -4.41 17.99 -21.77
N THR A 132 -5.48 17.20 -21.86
CA THR A 132 -5.51 15.99 -22.68
C THR A 132 -5.90 16.32 -24.12
N ASP A 133 -4.94 16.32 -25.03
CA ASP A 133 -5.18 16.55 -26.47
C ASP A 133 -5.94 15.40 -27.18
N THR A 134 -6.25 14.30 -26.49
CA THR A 134 -6.90 13.10 -27.06
C THR A 134 -8.43 13.09 -26.97
N LEU A 135 -9.06 14.09 -26.36
CA LEU A 135 -10.51 14.17 -26.17
C LEU A 135 -11.15 15.29 -27.00
N GLY A 136 -11.58 14.96 -28.22
CA GLY A 136 -12.32 15.89 -29.07
C GLY A 136 -13.76 16.12 -28.59
N LEU A 137 -14.34 17.27 -28.95
CA LEU A 137 -15.75 17.60 -28.64
C LEU A 137 -16.75 16.56 -29.19
N ARG A 138 -16.40 15.89 -30.30
CA ARG A 138 -17.24 14.81 -30.89
C ARG A 138 -17.15 13.50 -30.12
N ASP A 139 -16.03 13.25 -29.44
CA ASP A 139 -15.83 12.05 -28.62
C ASP A 139 -16.59 12.16 -27.30
N LEU A 140 -16.70 13.38 -26.75
CA LEU A 140 -17.54 13.67 -25.57
C LEU A 140 -19.02 13.29 -25.76
N LEU A 141 -19.54 13.34 -27.00
CA LEU A 141 -20.92 12.93 -27.31
C LEU A 141 -21.14 11.41 -27.23
N ARG A 142 -20.05 10.61 -27.31
CA ARG A 142 -20.12 9.14 -27.24
C ARG A 142 -20.00 8.63 -25.80
N VAL A 143 -19.40 9.44 -24.92
CA VAL A 143 -19.24 9.17 -23.49
C VAL A 143 -20.61 9.05 -22.83
N ARG A 144 -20.82 7.97 -22.07
CA ARG A 144 -22.06 7.77 -21.33
C ARG A 144 -22.09 8.59 -20.05
N ALA A 145 -22.56 9.83 -20.16
CA ALA A 145 -22.62 10.81 -19.06
C ALA A 145 -23.15 10.24 -17.73
N LEU A 146 -24.23 9.42 -17.76
CA LEU A 146 -24.79 8.79 -16.56
C LEU A 146 -23.85 7.78 -15.87
N ARG A 147 -23.03 7.06 -16.63
CA ARG A 147 -22.07 6.10 -16.07
C ARG A 147 -20.82 6.82 -15.57
N THR A 148 -20.37 7.85 -16.30
CA THR A 148 -19.28 8.72 -15.88
C THR A 148 -19.63 9.50 -14.61
N SER A 149 -20.89 9.91 -14.43
CA SER A 149 -21.32 10.58 -13.20
C SER A 149 -21.27 9.69 -11.95
N ALA A 150 -21.26 8.36 -12.09
CA ALA A 150 -21.08 7.45 -10.95
C ALA A 150 -19.69 7.60 -10.29
N MET A 151 -18.69 8.05 -11.05
CA MET A 151 -17.35 8.39 -10.52
C MET A 151 -17.36 9.61 -9.58
N LEU A 152 -18.30 10.53 -9.80
CA LEU A 152 -18.57 11.66 -8.92
C LEU A 152 -19.62 11.34 -7.84
N GLY A 153 -20.29 10.20 -7.97
CA GLY A 153 -21.40 9.74 -7.16
C GLY A 153 -21.02 8.74 -6.07
N TYR A 154 -19.73 8.52 -5.79
CA TYR A 154 -19.28 7.55 -4.78
C TYR A 154 -20.05 7.70 -3.45
N GLY A 155 -20.50 6.59 -2.87
CA GLY A 155 -21.20 6.57 -1.59
C GLY A 155 -21.65 5.18 -1.17
N PRO A 156 -22.54 5.06 -0.17
CA PRO A 156 -22.94 3.76 0.41
C PRO A 156 -23.54 2.76 -0.60
N HIS A 157 -24.09 3.26 -1.72
CA HIS A 157 -24.69 2.45 -2.77
C HIS A 157 -23.67 1.87 -3.76
N THR A 158 -22.43 2.39 -3.78
CA THR A 158 -21.42 2.05 -4.80
C THR A 158 -21.10 0.57 -4.81
N TYR A 159 -20.75 -0.03 -3.67
CA TYR A 159 -20.41 -1.45 -3.61
C TYR A 159 -21.63 -2.34 -3.89
N ALA A 160 -22.82 -2.01 -3.40
CA ALA A 160 -24.02 -2.78 -3.71
C ALA A 160 -24.31 -2.85 -5.21
N ARG A 161 -23.99 -1.78 -5.94
CA ARG A 161 -24.27 -1.66 -7.37
C ARG A 161 -23.14 -2.15 -8.28
N TRP A 162 -21.89 -1.95 -7.89
CA TRP A 162 -20.75 -2.12 -8.80
C TRP A 162 -19.76 -3.18 -8.34
N ASP A 163 -19.86 -3.72 -7.12
CA ASP A 163 -18.85 -4.67 -6.63
C ASP A 163 -18.81 -5.97 -7.45
N HIS A 164 -19.95 -6.41 -8.00
CA HIS A 164 -20.04 -7.62 -8.83
C HIS A 164 -19.60 -7.42 -10.29
N VAL A 165 -19.22 -6.19 -10.67
CA VAL A 165 -18.76 -5.84 -12.01
C VAL A 165 -17.23 -5.66 -11.96
N SER A 166 -16.51 -6.14 -12.97
CA SER A 166 -15.07 -5.88 -13.05
C SER A 166 -14.77 -4.44 -13.46
N ALA A 167 -13.60 -3.93 -13.07
CA ALA A 167 -13.12 -2.62 -13.46
C ALA A 167 -13.06 -2.49 -14.98
N ALA A 168 -12.54 -3.51 -15.69
CA ALA A 168 -12.52 -3.55 -17.15
C ALA A 168 -13.92 -3.39 -17.76
N ALA A 169 -14.90 -4.13 -17.25
CA ALA A 169 -16.28 -4.05 -17.73
C ALA A 169 -16.92 -2.69 -17.43
N TYR A 170 -16.64 -2.11 -16.26
CA TYR A 170 -17.13 -0.77 -15.91
C TYR A 170 -16.53 0.30 -16.81
N LEU A 171 -15.20 0.34 -16.97
CA LEU A 171 -14.47 1.31 -17.79
C LEU A 171 -14.86 1.21 -19.26
N SER A 172 -14.93 -0.01 -19.81
CA SER A 172 -15.41 -0.24 -21.19
C SER A 172 -16.83 0.30 -21.40
N SER A 173 -17.66 0.27 -20.34
CA SER A 173 -19.02 0.76 -20.42
C SER A 173 -19.16 2.29 -20.43
N LEU A 174 -18.09 3.03 -20.10
CA LEU A 174 -18.06 4.50 -20.19
C LEU A 174 -18.00 4.98 -21.65
N ARG A 175 -17.42 4.16 -22.54
CA ARG A 175 -17.21 4.44 -23.98
C ARG A 175 -16.37 5.68 -24.26
N PHE A 176 -15.32 5.90 -23.45
CA PHE A 176 -14.23 6.79 -23.84
C PHE A 176 -13.49 6.19 -25.06
N PRO A 177 -12.91 7.02 -25.94
CA PRO A 177 -11.90 6.55 -26.89
C PRO A 177 -10.79 5.80 -26.15
N GLU A 178 -10.24 4.73 -26.73
CA GLU A 178 -9.27 3.87 -26.01
C GLU A 178 -8.05 4.67 -25.53
N GLU A 179 -7.51 5.55 -26.38
CA GLU A 179 -6.40 6.46 -26.02
C GLU A 179 -6.74 7.37 -24.84
N ALA A 180 -7.99 7.83 -24.72
CA ALA A 180 -8.42 8.68 -23.60
C ALA A 180 -8.72 7.85 -22.35
N LYS A 181 -9.20 6.60 -22.50
CA LYS A 181 -9.41 5.66 -21.40
C LYS A 181 -8.08 5.30 -20.76
N GLU A 182 -7.10 4.87 -21.55
CA GLU A 182 -5.78 4.49 -21.07
C GLU A 182 -5.03 5.67 -20.43
N LEU A 183 -5.23 6.88 -20.93
CA LEU A 183 -4.55 8.06 -20.43
C LEU A 183 -5.22 8.64 -19.17
N LEU A 184 -6.55 8.79 -19.16
CA LEU A 184 -7.28 9.31 -18.00
C LEU A 184 -7.39 8.30 -16.85
N PHE A 185 -7.43 7.01 -17.18
CA PHE A 185 -7.66 5.94 -16.20
C PHE A 185 -6.47 5.02 -16.01
N GLY A 186 -5.51 4.95 -16.93
CA GLY A 186 -4.33 4.09 -16.79
C GLY A 186 -3.55 4.41 -15.52
N VAL A 187 -3.38 5.69 -15.17
CA VAL A 187 -2.74 6.10 -13.91
C VAL A 187 -3.37 5.44 -12.69
N PHE A 188 -4.70 5.32 -12.71
CA PHE A 188 -5.45 4.67 -11.65
C PHE A 188 -5.37 3.14 -11.80
N ALA A 189 -5.53 2.59 -13.02
CA ALA A 189 -5.45 1.16 -13.32
C ALA A 189 -4.12 0.53 -12.87
N HIS A 190 -2.99 1.19 -13.18
CA HIS A 190 -1.65 0.74 -12.79
C HIS A 190 -1.40 0.79 -11.28
N SER A 191 -2.21 1.54 -10.52
CA SER A 191 -2.11 1.63 -9.06
C SER A 191 -2.73 0.44 -8.31
N PHE A 192 -3.42 -0.48 -9.01
CA PHE A 192 -4.20 -1.56 -8.38
C PHE A 192 -3.48 -2.90 -8.27
N PHE A 193 -2.26 -3.02 -8.81
CA PHE A 193 -1.44 -4.26 -8.84
C PHE A 193 -2.13 -5.49 -9.47
N ASN A 194 -3.34 -5.33 -10.01
CA ASN A 194 -4.20 -6.43 -10.48
C ASN A 194 -4.72 -6.12 -11.89
N PRO A 195 -4.93 -7.14 -12.75
CA PRO A 195 -5.63 -6.94 -14.01
C PRO A 195 -7.02 -6.34 -13.80
N GLU A 196 -7.43 -5.45 -14.71
CA GLU A 196 -8.73 -4.77 -14.62
C GLU A 196 -9.92 -5.74 -14.66
N GLU A 197 -9.75 -6.89 -15.31
CA GLU A 197 -10.76 -7.95 -15.42
C GLU A 197 -11.02 -8.67 -14.10
N GLU A 198 -9.99 -8.76 -13.25
CA GLU A 198 -10.04 -9.46 -11.97
C GLU A 198 -10.24 -8.48 -10.79
N PHE A 199 -10.44 -7.20 -11.06
CA PHE A 199 -10.56 -6.15 -10.05
C PHE A 199 -12.00 -5.63 -9.93
N SER A 200 -12.52 -5.43 -8.72
CA SER A 200 -13.87 -4.91 -8.49
C SER A 200 -14.04 -3.45 -8.95
N ALA A 201 -15.08 -3.17 -9.73
CA ALA A 201 -15.44 -1.79 -10.11
C ALA A 201 -15.89 -0.95 -8.91
N GLY A 202 -16.46 -1.58 -7.87
CA GLY A 202 -16.76 -0.90 -6.61
C GLY A 202 -15.49 -0.40 -5.91
N GLU A 203 -14.44 -1.22 -5.92
CA GLU A 203 -13.13 -0.87 -5.36
C GLU A 203 -12.41 0.18 -6.22
N LEU A 204 -12.50 0.09 -7.55
CA LEU A 204 -12.03 1.13 -8.49
C LEU A 204 -12.66 2.49 -8.17
N LEU A 205 -13.98 2.55 -8.04
CA LEU A 205 -14.71 3.80 -7.77
C LEU A 205 -14.37 4.37 -6.40
N MET A 206 -14.16 3.51 -5.41
CA MET A 206 -13.67 3.94 -4.09
C MET A 206 -12.28 4.57 -4.21
N GLN A 207 -11.35 3.97 -4.95
CA GLN A 207 -10.01 4.52 -5.13
C GLN A 207 -10.01 5.82 -5.94
N PHE A 208 -10.83 5.91 -6.98
CA PHE A 208 -11.03 7.18 -7.71
C PHE A 208 -11.54 8.28 -6.77
N HIS A 209 -12.49 7.96 -5.90
CA HIS A 209 -12.95 8.91 -4.89
C HIS A 209 -11.86 9.27 -3.88
N PHE A 210 -11.13 8.29 -3.37
CA PHE A 210 -10.10 8.48 -2.35
C PHE A 210 -8.88 9.27 -2.85
N TYR A 211 -8.38 8.99 -4.06
CA TYR A 211 -7.21 9.67 -4.61
C TYR A 211 -7.55 10.98 -5.32
N PHE A 212 -8.73 11.08 -5.90
CA PHE A 212 -9.03 12.19 -6.81
C PHE A 212 -10.22 13.02 -6.36
N THR A 213 -11.44 12.49 -6.36
CA THR A 213 -12.63 13.37 -6.25
C THR A 213 -12.91 13.87 -4.83
N GLY A 214 -12.60 13.05 -3.83
CA GLY A 214 -12.72 13.34 -2.40
C GLY A 214 -11.42 13.75 -1.73
N ASN A 215 -10.34 13.95 -2.50
CA ASN A 215 -9.01 14.28 -1.99
C ASN A 215 -8.75 15.80 -2.03
N PRO A 216 -8.68 16.48 -0.87
CA PRO A 216 -8.38 17.91 -0.84
C PRO A 216 -6.90 18.24 -1.08
N ASP A 217 -5.99 17.27 -0.97
CA ASP A 217 -4.54 17.46 -0.95
C ASP A 217 -3.88 17.27 -2.32
N GLY A 218 -4.68 16.91 -3.34
CA GLY A 218 -4.23 16.71 -4.72
C GLY A 218 -3.55 15.36 -4.97
N LEU A 219 -3.14 15.15 -6.22
CA LEU A 219 -2.60 13.86 -6.68
C LEU A 219 -1.08 13.70 -6.48
N LEU A 220 -0.38 14.76 -6.09
CA LEU A 220 1.06 14.71 -5.84
C LEU A 220 1.37 13.92 -4.57
N PHE A 221 2.53 13.29 -4.57
CA PHE A 221 3.07 12.54 -3.44
C PHE A 221 4.43 13.08 -3.02
N ASP A 222 4.85 12.69 -1.83
CA ASP A 222 6.20 12.91 -1.32
C ASP A 222 6.97 11.58 -1.36
N THR A 223 8.29 11.63 -1.25
CA THR A 223 9.16 10.44 -1.09
C THR A 223 10.03 10.60 0.15
N LEU A 224 10.51 9.50 0.71
CA LEU A 224 11.54 9.58 1.75
C LEU A 224 12.90 9.89 1.13
N ASP A 225 13.64 10.81 1.76
CA ASP A 225 14.97 11.24 1.31
C ASP A 225 16.11 10.29 1.76
N ARG A 226 15.73 9.19 2.41
CA ARG A 226 16.58 8.17 3.04
C ARG A 226 15.91 6.81 2.96
N PRO A 227 16.66 5.71 3.13
CA PRO A 227 16.07 4.38 3.23
C PRO A 227 15.01 4.29 4.33
N PHE A 228 13.94 3.52 4.08
CA PHE A 228 12.79 3.49 5.01
C PHE A 228 13.16 2.91 6.39
N SER A 229 14.17 2.05 6.48
CA SER A 229 14.72 1.56 7.75
C SER A 229 15.19 2.74 8.61
N ALA A 230 16.07 3.58 8.06
CA ALA A 230 16.63 4.73 8.76
C ALA A 230 15.61 5.85 9.02
N ALA A 231 14.72 6.12 8.07
CA ALA A 231 13.77 7.24 8.17
C ALA A 231 12.53 6.94 9.01
N LEU A 232 12.11 5.67 9.08
CA LEU A 232 10.83 5.29 9.68
C LEU A 232 10.93 4.11 10.63
N PHE A 233 11.40 2.95 10.18
CA PHE A 233 11.19 1.71 10.95
C PHE A 233 12.12 1.56 12.15
N ASP A 234 13.41 1.88 12.03
CA ASP A 234 14.34 1.83 13.15
C ASP A 234 13.99 2.88 14.22
N PRO A 235 13.69 4.14 13.87
CA PRO A 235 13.17 5.11 14.83
C PRO A 235 11.87 4.65 15.50
N LEU A 236 10.94 4.06 14.74
CA LEU A 236 9.65 3.61 15.28
C LEU A 236 9.83 2.42 16.21
N ARG A 237 10.73 1.50 15.88
CA ARG A 237 11.12 0.41 16.78
C ARG A 237 11.68 0.96 18.09
N ALA A 238 12.63 1.87 18.03
CA ALA A 238 13.22 2.50 19.22
C ALA A 238 12.15 3.23 20.06
N TYR A 239 11.23 3.94 19.41
CA TYR A 239 10.10 4.62 20.06
C TYR A 239 9.20 3.66 20.86
N LEU A 240 8.95 2.47 20.31
CA LEU A 240 8.13 1.41 20.92
C LEU A 240 8.88 0.67 22.03
N GLU A 241 10.15 0.32 21.81
CA GLU A 241 11.01 -0.31 22.82
C GLU A 241 11.17 0.60 24.05
N ALA A 242 11.30 1.92 23.85
CA ALA A 242 11.32 2.90 24.94
C ALA A 242 10.00 2.95 25.76
N ARG A 243 8.92 2.38 25.24
CA ARG A 243 7.61 2.22 25.90
C ARG A 243 7.36 0.80 26.40
N GLY A 244 8.40 -0.05 26.41
CA GLY A 244 8.32 -1.42 26.90
C GLY A 244 7.81 -2.45 25.89
N ALA A 245 7.61 -2.07 24.63
CA ALA A 245 7.30 -3.05 23.60
C ALA A 245 8.50 -3.97 23.34
N ARG A 246 8.23 -5.25 23.07
CA ARG A 246 9.23 -6.26 22.72
C ARG A 246 9.12 -6.65 21.25
N PHE A 247 10.24 -6.88 20.60
CA PHE A 247 10.28 -7.37 19.22
C PHE A 247 10.88 -8.79 19.15
N ARG A 248 10.20 -9.67 18.42
CA ARG A 248 10.67 -11.01 18.04
C ARG A 248 10.78 -11.05 16.52
N LEU A 249 11.89 -10.56 15.99
CA LEU A 249 12.23 -10.64 14.57
C LEU A 249 12.78 -12.03 14.24
N GLY A 250 12.68 -12.47 12.98
CA GLY A 250 13.09 -13.81 12.57
C GLY A 250 12.18 -14.92 13.12
N ALA A 251 10.95 -14.60 13.50
CA ALA A 251 10.00 -15.53 14.12
C ALA A 251 8.63 -15.42 13.45
N ALA A 252 8.14 -16.53 12.88
CA ALA A 252 6.82 -16.62 12.28
C ALA A 252 5.78 -17.07 13.33
N VAL A 253 4.60 -16.45 13.30
CA VAL A 253 3.42 -16.96 14.03
C VAL A 253 2.79 -18.08 13.21
N GLU A 254 2.67 -19.27 13.78
CA GLU A 254 2.21 -20.46 13.04
C GLU A 254 0.82 -20.93 13.43
N ARG A 255 0.49 -20.79 14.71
CA ARG A 255 -0.76 -21.28 15.26
C ARG A 255 -1.20 -20.46 16.45
N VAL A 256 -2.51 -20.28 16.57
CA VAL A 256 -3.17 -19.70 17.73
C VAL A 256 -4.07 -20.76 18.34
N GLU A 257 -3.95 -20.93 19.66
CA GLU A 257 -4.89 -21.67 20.49
C GLU A 257 -5.62 -20.70 21.40
N ARG A 258 -6.89 -20.97 21.71
CA ARG A 258 -7.64 -20.17 22.69
C ARG A 258 -7.97 -20.98 23.93
N GLU A 259 -8.32 -20.27 25.00
CA GLU A 259 -8.74 -20.82 26.29
C GLU A 259 -7.63 -21.65 27.00
N PRO A 260 -6.47 -21.05 27.34
CA PRO A 260 -6.10 -19.62 27.24
C PRO A 260 -5.50 -19.23 25.87
N LEU A 261 -5.47 -17.92 25.56
CA LEU A 261 -4.91 -17.43 24.30
C LEU A 261 -3.39 -17.63 24.26
N ARG A 262 -2.94 -18.54 23.39
CA ARG A 262 -1.55 -18.89 23.16
C ARG A 262 -1.18 -18.72 21.70
N VAL A 263 -0.06 -18.03 21.47
CA VAL A 263 0.48 -17.78 20.14
C VAL A 263 1.77 -18.59 19.97
N HIS A 264 1.72 -19.57 19.07
CA HIS A 264 2.82 -20.47 18.78
C HIS A 264 3.69 -19.90 17.66
N LEU A 265 4.98 -19.83 17.92
CA LEU A 265 6.00 -19.23 17.08
C LEU A 265 6.98 -20.27 16.57
N ARG A 266 7.50 -20.07 15.37
CA ARG A 266 8.70 -20.74 14.86
C ARG A 266 9.74 -19.71 14.47
N GLY A 267 10.91 -19.77 15.09
CA GLY A 267 12.06 -18.96 14.72
C GLY A 267 13.35 -19.78 14.76
N GLU A 268 14.48 -19.10 14.60
CA GLU A 268 15.79 -19.75 14.54
C GLU A 268 16.20 -20.44 15.85
N GLY A 269 15.68 -19.97 16.98
CA GLY A 269 15.84 -20.60 18.29
C GLY A 269 14.95 -21.83 18.53
N GLY A 270 14.17 -22.26 17.53
CA GLY A 270 13.19 -23.34 17.64
C GLY A 270 11.77 -22.84 17.96
N PRO A 271 10.85 -23.76 18.31
CA PRO A 271 9.48 -23.41 18.64
C PRO A 271 9.42 -22.63 19.97
N ALA A 272 8.53 -21.64 20.03
CA ALA A 272 8.25 -20.88 21.24
C ALA A 272 6.75 -20.60 21.37
N THR A 273 6.28 -20.34 22.58
CA THR A 273 4.88 -19.99 22.84
C THR A 273 4.82 -18.70 23.65
N LEU A 274 3.94 -17.78 23.24
CA LEU A 274 3.61 -16.58 24.00
C LEU A 274 2.17 -16.70 24.52
N GLU A 275 1.97 -16.37 25.80
CA GLU A 275 0.64 -16.17 26.35
C GLU A 275 0.25 -14.69 26.21
N ALA A 276 -1.01 -14.43 25.85
CA ALA A 276 -1.51 -13.08 25.61
C ALA A 276 -2.95 -12.93 26.11
N ASP A 277 -3.36 -11.70 26.40
CA ASP A 277 -4.77 -11.34 26.66
C ASP A 277 -5.51 -10.96 25.38
N ALA A 278 -4.77 -10.49 24.36
CA ALA A 278 -5.31 -10.11 23.06
C ALA A 278 -4.30 -10.30 21.92
N LEU A 279 -4.81 -10.35 20.69
CA LEU A 279 -4.05 -10.61 19.48
C LEU A 279 -4.45 -9.64 18.36
N VAL A 280 -3.46 -9.00 17.76
CA VAL A 280 -3.61 -8.28 16.48
C VAL A 280 -3.03 -9.16 15.38
N LEU A 281 -3.89 -9.56 14.44
CA LEU A 281 -3.51 -10.29 13.23
C LEU A 281 -3.21 -9.28 12.11
N ALA A 282 -1.93 -8.96 11.94
CA ALA A 282 -1.40 -7.97 10.98
C ALA A 282 -0.51 -8.57 9.88
N LEU A 283 -0.81 -9.81 9.48
CA LEU A 283 -0.07 -10.58 8.48
C LEU A 283 -0.49 -10.21 7.05
N ASN A 284 0.36 -10.52 6.06
CA ASN A 284 -0.06 -10.50 4.66
C ASN A 284 -1.09 -11.62 4.38
N VAL A 285 -1.79 -11.54 3.25
CA VAL A 285 -2.89 -12.49 2.94
C VAL A 285 -2.43 -13.96 2.95
N PRO A 286 -1.30 -14.36 2.32
CA PRO A 286 -0.82 -15.73 2.38
C PRO A 286 -0.52 -16.21 3.81
N GLY A 287 0.20 -15.40 4.60
CA GLY A 287 0.53 -15.73 5.99
C GLY A 287 -0.70 -15.82 6.88
N LEU A 288 -1.66 -14.91 6.71
CA LEU A 288 -2.92 -14.93 7.44
C LEU A 288 -3.76 -16.17 7.13
N ARG A 289 -3.82 -16.58 5.84
CA ARG A 289 -4.51 -17.81 5.42
C ARG A 289 -3.86 -19.06 6.00
N ALA A 290 -2.53 -19.14 5.97
CA ALA A 290 -1.79 -20.25 6.57
C ALA A 290 -2.07 -20.34 8.09
N LEU A 291 -2.00 -19.21 8.80
CA LEU A 291 -2.30 -19.14 10.22
C LEU A 291 -3.74 -19.59 10.52
N ALA A 292 -4.72 -19.07 9.77
CA ALA A 292 -6.12 -19.43 9.96
C ALA A 292 -6.40 -20.90 9.68
N ALA A 293 -5.74 -21.49 8.68
CA ALA A 293 -5.82 -22.91 8.40
C ALA A 293 -5.30 -23.74 9.59
N ALA A 294 -4.16 -23.35 10.16
CA ALA A 294 -3.51 -24.01 11.29
C ALA A 294 -4.15 -23.73 12.66
N SER A 295 -5.09 -22.78 12.76
CA SER A 295 -5.71 -22.33 14.02
C SER A 295 -7.23 -22.54 14.02
N PRO A 296 -7.73 -23.78 14.21
CA PRO A 296 -9.17 -24.07 14.27
C PRO A 296 -9.92 -23.20 15.28
N ASP A 297 -9.27 -22.86 16.40
CA ASP A 297 -9.86 -22.08 17.49
C ASP A 297 -10.27 -20.67 17.07
N LEU A 298 -9.72 -20.11 15.99
CA LEU A 298 -10.19 -18.82 15.44
C LEU A 298 -11.68 -18.88 15.01
N GLY A 299 -12.21 -20.07 14.74
CA GLY A 299 -13.63 -20.31 14.51
C GLY A 299 -14.20 -19.68 13.24
N GLU A 300 -15.46 -19.98 12.98
CA GLU A 300 -16.25 -19.37 11.91
C GLU A 300 -17.06 -18.17 12.44
N PRO A 301 -17.36 -17.15 11.61
CA PRO A 301 -17.05 -17.05 10.18
C PRO A 301 -15.63 -16.54 9.87
N LEU A 302 -14.81 -16.25 10.90
CA LEU A 302 -13.51 -15.59 10.73
C LEU A 302 -12.57 -16.37 9.82
N ARG A 303 -12.42 -17.69 10.05
CA ARG A 303 -11.56 -18.55 9.21
C ARG A 303 -12.04 -18.59 7.76
N GLY A 304 -13.34 -18.73 7.52
CA GLY A 304 -13.91 -18.68 6.17
C GLY A 304 -13.69 -17.34 5.48
N GLN A 305 -13.84 -16.22 6.19
CA GLN A 305 -13.56 -14.87 5.66
C GLN A 305 -12.09 -14.70 5.28
N ILE A 306 -11.17 -15.15 6.13
CA ILE A 306 -9.72 -15.13 5.85
C ILE A 306 -9.39 -16.05 4.66
N GLY A 307 -9.95 -17.27 4.64
CA GLY A 307 -9.71 -18.25 3.59
C GLY A 307 -10.17 -17.79 2.20
N ALA A 308 -11.18 -16.93 2.14
CA ALA A 308 -11.71 -16.33 0.92
C ALA A 308 -10.90 -15.11 0.41
N LEU A 309 -9.85 -14.69 1.12
CA LEU A 309 -8.97 -13.61 0.64
C LEU A 309 -8.08 -14.11 -0.50
N GLU A 310 -7.97 -13.28 -1.54
CA GLU A 310 -7.18 -13.55 -2.74
C GLU A 310 -6.04 -12.55 -2.86
N VAL A 311 -4.97 -12.96 -3.55
CA VAL A 311 -3.80 -12.11 -3.84
C VAL A 311 -3.76 -11.76 -5.32
N THR A 312 -3.24 -10.58 -5.63
CA THR A 312 -3.08 -10.08 -6.99
C THR A 312 -2.21 -11.02 -7.83
N TRP A 313 -2.10 -10.72 -9.12
CA TRP A 313 -1.00 -11.24 -9.92
C TRP A 313 0.35 -10.74 -9.38
N PRO A 314 1.47 -11.43 -9.71
CA PRO A 314 2.79 -11.01 -9.31
C PRO A 314 3.15 -9.58 -9.73
N PHE A 315 4.04 -8.95 -8.98
CA PHE A 315 4.70 -7.72 -9.37
C PHE A 315 6.22 -7.90 -9.30
N ALA A 316 6.93 -7.22 -10.21
CA ALA A 316 8.38 -7.22 -10.25
C ALA A 316 8.93 -5.84 -9.89
N VAL A 317 10.04 -5.86 -9.15
CA VAL A 317 10.88 -4.69 -8.86
C VAL A 317 12.30 -5.06 -9.26
N TRP A 318 12.92 -4.27 -10.12
CA TRP A 318 14.28 -4.51 -10.60
C TRP A 318 15.13 -3.26 -10.44
N ARG A 319 16.00 -3.27 -9.43
CA ARG A 319 16.97 -2.20 -9.16
C ARG A 319 18.29 -2.50 -9.86
N LEU A 320 18.79 -1.53 -10.61
CA LEU A 320 19.97 -1.60 -11.47
C LEU A 320 20.97 -0.53 -11.06
N TRP A 321 22.22 -0.92 -10.83
CA TRP A 321 23.35 0.00 -10.66
C TRP A 321 24.10 0.09 -11.97
N LEU A 322 24.06 1.24 -12.62
CA LEU A 322 24.63 1.46 -13.95
C LEU A 322 25.98 2.17 -13.86
N ASP A 323 26.90 1.83 -14.75
CA ASP A 323 28.23 2.45 -14.84
C ASP A 323 28.23 3.88 -15.40
N ARG A 324 27.07 4.34 -15.89
CA ARG A 324 26.87 5.66 -16.49
C ARG A 324 25.65 6.34 -15.91
N PRO A 325 25.64 7.69 -15.86
CA PRO A 325 24.49 8.41 -15.38
C PRO A 325 23.36 8.36 -16.41
N VAL A 326 22.11 8.33 -15.95
CA VAL A 326 20.97 8.73 -16.79
C VAL A 326 21.04 10.23 -17.07
N ARG A 327 20.31 10.73 -18.07
CA ARG A 327 20.37 12.16 -18.41
C ARG A 327 19.90 13.05 -17.24
N PRO A 328 20.52 14.23 -17.01
CA PRO A 328 20.21 15.08 -15.86
C PRO A 328 18.73 15.50 -15.76
N GLU A 329 18.04 15.68 -16.89
CA GLU A 329 16.65 16.12 -16.97
C GLU A 329 15.61 15.04 -16.60
N ARG A 330 16.02 13.76 -16.44
CA ARG A 330 15.10 12.69 -16.06
C ARG A 330 14.46 13.01 -14.69
N PRO A 331 13.15 12.80 -14.49
CA PRO A 331 12.54 13.01 -13.19
C PRO A 331 13.03 11.95 -12.19
N ALA A 332 12.79 12.19 -10.90
CA ALA A 332 13.06 11.20 -9.86
C ALA A 332 12.17 9.95 -10.00
N PHE A 333 10.95 10.15 -10.50
CA PHE A 333 9.98 9.09 -10.80
C PHE A 333 9.24 9.43 -12.09
N ALA A 334 9.04 8.43 -12.95
CA ALA A 334 8.17 8.52 -14.12
C ALA A 334 7.31 7.27 -14.23
N GLY A 335 6.02 7.44 -14.47
CA GLY A 335 5.14 6.36 -14.91
C GLY A 335 5.33 6.09 -16.40
N THR A 336 4.94 4.90 -16.84
CA THR A 336 4.91 4.53 -18.26
C THR A 336 3.55 3.97 -18.62
N ALA A 337 3.07 4.27 -19.82
CA ALA A 337 1.87 3.70 -20.38
C ALA A 337 2.23 3.02 -21.71
N GLN A 338 1.49 1.96 -22.06
CA GLN A 338 1.65 1.25 -23.35
C GLN A 338 3.10 0.78 -23.63
N THR A 339 3.83 0.36 -22.59
CA THR A 339 5.26 0.00 -22.68
C THR A 339 5.53 -1.42 -22.16
N GLY A 340 4.74 -2.39 -22.63
CA GLY A 340 4.84 -3.78 -22.17
C GLY A 340 4.48 -3.90 -20.69
N LEU A 341 5.31 -4.62 -19.93
CA LEU A 341 5.20 -4.83 -18.49
C LEU A 341 5.75 -3.65 -17.67
N LEU A 342 6.48 -2.71 -18.28
CA LEU A 342 7.06 -1.59 -17.55
C LEU A 342 5.99 -0.57 -17.18
N GLU A 343 5.89 -0.29 -15.89
CA GLU A 343 4.88 0.58 -15.29
C GLU A 343 5.47 1.89 -14.74
N ASN A 344 6.70 1.85 -14.23
CA ASN A 344 7.42 3.04 -13.82
C ASN A 344 8.94 2.84 -13.79
N ILE A 345 9.64 3.98 -13.87
CA ILE A 345 11.08 4.12 -13.78
C ILE A 345 11.38 5.11 -12.66
N SER A 346 12.14 4.68 -11.65
CA SER A 346 12.61 5.53 -10.56
C SER A 346 14.12 5.74 -10.67
N VAL A 347 14.57 6.99 -10.52
CA VAL A 347 15.98 7.38 -10.50
C VAL A 347 16.37 7.62 -9.04
N TYR A 348 16.87 6.59 -8.38
CA TYR A 348 17.01 6.51 -6.93
C TYR A 348 18.00 7.53 -6.37
N GLU A 349 19.05 7.90 -7.12
CA GLU A 349 19.96 8.97 -6.71
C GLU A 349 19.31 10.36 -6.64
N LYS A 350 18.10 10.51 -7.18
CA LYS A 350 17.28 11.73 -7.05
C LYS A 350 16.32 11.64 -5.87
N VAL A 351 15.96 10.44 -5.44
CA VAL A 351 15.02 10.17 -4.34
C VAL A 351 15.75 10.18 -3.00
N GLU A 352 16.71 9.29 -2.80
CA GLU A 352 17.27 8.98 -1.47
C GLU A 352 18.81 9.17 -1.38
N ASP A 353 19.32 9.37 -0.17
CA ASP A 353 20.69 9.85 0.06
C ASP A 353 21.79 8.81 -0.17
N GLU A 354 21.52 7.53 0.03
CA GLU A 354 22.51 6.46 -0.15
C GLU A 354 22.85 6.24 -1.64
N SER A 355 21.82 6.08 -2.48
CA SER A 355 21.98 6.02 -3.94
C SER A 355 22.63 7.28 -4.50
N ARG A 356 22.33 8.45 -3.91
CA ARG A 356 22.95 9.72 -4.29
C ARG A 356 24.43 9.77 -3.93
N ALA A 357 24.81 9.25 -2.77
CA ALA A 357 26.21 9.14 -2.36
C ALA A 357 26.97 8.14 -3.25
N TRP A 358 26.34 7.01 -3.59
CA TRP A 358 26.91 6.03 -4.51
C TRP A 358 27.14 6.63 -5.91
N ALA A 359 26.12 7.26 -6.50
CA ALA A 359 26.20 7.88 -7.83
C ALA A 359 27.28 8.99 -7.89
N LYS A 360 27.41 9.82 -6.85
CA LYS A 360 28.49 10.82 -6.75
C LYS A 360 29.89 10.21 -6.73
N ARG A 361 30.05 9.03 -6.12
CA ARG A 361 31.33 8.33 -6.00
C ARG A 361 31.71 7.60 -7.28
N THR A 362 30.75 6.96 -7.93
CA THR A 362 31.00 6.08 -9.10
C THR A 362 30.84 6.81 -10.44
N GLY A 363 30.12 7.93 -10.46
CA GLY A 363 29.67 8.59 -11.69
C GLY A 363 28.52 7.84 -12.39
N GLY A 364 27.97 6.80 -11.77
CA GLY A 364 26.88 5.97 -12.28
C GLY A 364 25.48 6.48 -11.94
N SER A 365 24.47 5.63 -12.16
CA SER A 365 23.06 5.88 -11.78
C SER A 365 22.44 4.63 -11.15
N VAL A 366 21.49 4.82 -10.23
CA VAL A 366 20.71 3.75 -9.63
C VAL A 366 19.27 3.88 -10.15
N VAL A 367 18.86 2.94 -10.99
CA VAL A 367 17.54 2.97 -11.64
C VAL A 367 16.72 1.77 -11.17
N GLU A 368 15.46 1.99 -10.82
CA GLU A 368 14.53 0.91 -10.46
C GLU A 368 13.36 0.86 -11.43
N LEU A 369 13.05 -0.35 -11.89
CA LEU A 369 11.96 -0.65 -12.81
C LEU A 369 10.89 -1.44 -12.09
N HIS A 370 9.63 -1.06 -12.30
CA HIS A 370 8.49 -1.80 -11.76
C HIS A 370 7.65 -2.37 -12.89
N GLY A 371 7.18 -3.59 -12.69
CA GLY A 371 6.08 -4.17 -13.46
C GLY A 371 5.00 -4.70 -12.54
N TYR A 372 3.74 -4.38 -12.84
CA TYR A 372 2.58 -4.79 -12.06
C TYR A 372 1.73 -5.77 -12.86
N ALA A 373 0.88 -6.52 -12.16
CA ALA A 373 -0.04 -7.49 -12.77
C ALA A 373 0.67 -8.42 -13.79
N ILE A 374 1.84 -8.94 -13.43
CA ILE A 374 2.65 -9.78 -14.31
C ILE A 374 1.95 -11.12 -14.51
N PRO A 375 1.72 -11.55 -15.77
CA PRO A 375 1.11 -12.85 -16.02
C PRO A 375 1.87 -14.00 -15.33
N PRO A 376 1.22 -14.82 -14.48
CA PRO A 376 1.91 -15.82 -13.65
C PRO A 376 2.67 -16.91 -14.42
N HIS A 377 2.44 -17.02 -15.73
CA HIS A 377 3.08 -18.00 -16.60
C HIS A 377 4.37 -17.48 -17.25
N LEU A 378 4.69 -16.19 -17.12
CA LEU A 378 5.93 -15.64 -17.66
C LEU A 378 7.12 -16.00 -16.76
N GLY A 379 8.20 -16.46 -17.40
CA GLY A 379 9.47 -16.69 -16.73
C GLY A 379 10.21 -15.38 -16.46
N GLU A 380 11.07 -15.39 -15.44
CA GLU A 380 11.87 -14.23 -15.02
C GLU A 380 12.68 -13.60 -16.16
N GLU A 381 13.28 -14.42 -17.04
CA GLU A 381 14.06 -13.93 -18.19
C GLU A 381 13.20 -13.09 -19.14
N ALA A 382 11.97 -13.52 -19.43
CA ALA A 382 11.04 -12.80 -20.29
C ALA A 382 10.58 -11.48 -19.65
N ILE A 383 10.34 -11.50 -18.33
CA ILE A 383 9.97 -10.30 -17.57
C ILE A 383 11.10 -9.27 -17.63
N ARG A 384 12.34 -9.68 -17.33
CA ARG A 384 13.52 -8.82 -17.39
C ARG A 384 13.75 -8.27 -18.79
N ALA A 385 13.64 -9.10 -19.83
CA ALA A 385 13.81 -8.67 -21.21
C ALA A 385 12.79 -7.57 -21.61
N ASP A 386 11.54 -7.70 -21.20
CA ASP A 386 10.49 -6.72 -21.46
C ASP A 386 10.72 -5.41 -20.68
N LEU A 387 10.98 -5.49 -19.37
CA LEU A 387 11.29 -4.32 -18.54
C LEU A 387 12.50 -3.54 -19.07
N LEU A 388 13.56 -4.24 -19.49
CA LEU A 388 14.76 -3.62 -20.06
C LEU A 388 14.45 -2.96 -21.43
N THR A 389 13.61 -3.59 -22.25
CA THR A 389 13.14 -3.01 -23.51
C THR A 389 12.36 -1.71 -23.26
N GLY A 390 11.51 -1.69 -22.25
CA GLY A 390 10.80 -0.49 -21.82
C GLY A 390 11.74 0.61 -21.33
N LEU A 391 12.73 0.27 -20.50
CA LEU A 391 13.74 1.22 -20.02
C LEU A 391 14.49 1.84 -21.21
N HIS A 392 14.95 1.03 -22.15
CA HIS A 392 15.66 1.53 -23.33
C HIS A 392 14.78 2.36 -24.27
N THR A 393 13.47 2.14 -24.27
CA THR A 393 12.51 2.93 -25.04
C THR A 393 12.43 4.36 -24.50
N HIS A 394 12.25 4.50 -23.17
CA HIS A 394 12.07 5.82 -22.55
C HIS A 394 13.39 6.52 -22.19
N TYR A 395 14.42 5.75 -21.84
CA TYR A 395 15.75 6.19 -21.39
C TYR A 395 16.82 5.61 -22.34
N PRO A 396 16.84 5.99 -23.63
CA PRO A 396 17.70 5.41 -24.66
C PRO A 396 19.20 5.47 -24.34
N GLU A 397 19.64 6.43 -23.52
CA GLU A 397 21.01 6.53 -23.03
C GLU A 397 21.49 5.27 -22.28
N THR A 398 20.57 4.52 -21.65
CA THR A 398 20.87 3.32 -20.86
C THR A 398 21.27 2.12 -21.72
N ARG A 399 20.99 2.12 -23.03
CA ARG A 399 21.37 1.03 -23.96
C ARG A 399 22.87 0.73 -23.97
N THR A 400 23.68 1.75 -23.71
CA THR A 400 25.14 1.63 -23.73
C THR A 400 25.72 1.42 -22.34
N ALA A 401 24.92 1.56 -21.28
CA ALA A 401 25.36 1.41 -19.91
C ALA A 401 25.57 -0.06 -19.57
N ARG A 402 26.61 -0.35 -18.78
CA ARG A 402 26.84 -1.66 -18.19
C ARG A 402 26.16 -1.70 -16.81
N VAL A 403 25.41 -2.77 -16.57
CA VAL A 403 24.91 -3.10 -15.23
C VAL A 403 26.08 -3.58 -14.39
N LEU A 404 26.44 -2.81 -13.36
CA LEU A 404 27.47 -3.15 -12.38
C LEU A 404 26.95 -4.12 -11.32
N ASP A 405 25.69 -3.95 -10.94
CA ASP A 405 24.98 -4.82 -10.00
C ASP A 405 23.47 -4.69 -10.20
N GLU A 406 22.71 -5.66 -9.71
CA GLU A 406 21.25 -5.70 -9.81
C GLU A 406 20.57 -6.46 -8.67
N ARG A 407 19.34 -6.08 -8.37
CA ARG A 407 18.43 -6.83 -7.48
C ARG A 407 17.08 -6.93 -8.14
N PHE A 408 16.62 -8.16 -8.36
CA PHE A 408 15.32 -8.47 -8.94
C PHE A 408 14.44 -9.16 -7.89
N LEU A 409 13.24 -8.62 -7.68
CA LEU A 409 12.24 -9.16 -6.77
C LEU A 409 10.99 -9.44 -7.58
N LEU A 410 10.45 -10.66 -7.50
CA LEU A 410 9.18 -11.05 -8.12
C LEU A 410 8.27 -11.69 -7.08
N GLU A 411 7.17 -11.03 -6.75
CA GLU A 411 6.41 -11.38 -5.56
C GLU A 411 4.91 -11.23 -5.73
N ARG A 412 4.16 -11.92 -4.85
CA ARG A 412 2.71 -12.09 -5.01
C ARG A 412 2.00 -12.14 -3.65
N ASP A 413 1.86 -10.98 -3.01
CA ASP A 413 1.33 -10.89 -1.66
C ASP A 413 0.39 -9.70 -1.40
N CYS A 414 0.05 -8.91 -2.41
CA CYS A 414 -0.94 -7.82 -2.34
C CYS A 414 -2.38 -8.36 -2.40
N PRO A 415 -3.36 -7.78 -1.67
CA PRO A 415 -4.77 -8.21 -1.74
C PRO A 415 -5.43 -7.87 -3.08
N ALA A 416 -6.18 -8.82 -3.67
CA ALA A 416 -6.72 -8.70 -5.03
C ALA A 416 -8.03 -7.90 -5.19
N PHE A 417 -8.88 -7.87 -4.16
CA PHE A 417 -10.23 -7.27 -4.22
C PHE A 417 -11.07 -7.66 -5.46
N PRO A 418 -11.30 -8.96 -5.69
CA PRO A 418 -12.04 -9.42 -6.88
C PRO A 418 -13.52 -9.01 -6.85
N PRO A 419 -14.21 -9.05 -8.00
CA PRO A 419 -15.63 -8.75 -8.06
C PRO A 419 -16.46 -9.58 -7.06
N GLY A 420 -17.33 -8.90 -6.30
CA GLY A 420 -18.19 -9.50 -5.28
C GLY A 420 -17.49 -9.81 -3.95
N SER A 421 -16.24 -9.38 -3.75
CA SER A 421 -15.48 -9.65 -2.53
C SER A 421 -15.82 -8.72 -1.36
N HIS A 422 -16.34 -7.51 -1.62
CA HIS A 422 -16.46 -6.47 -0.58
C HIS A 422 -17.31 -6.92 0.61
N ALA A 423 -18.44 -7.60 0.36
CA ALA A 423 -19.35 -8.04 1.42
C ALA A 423 -18.72 -9.09 2.35
N ARG A 424 -17.90 -9.99 1.79
CA ARG A 424 -17.27 -11.12 2.49
C ARG A 424 -15.93 -10.77 3.14
N ARG A 425 -15.31 -9.67 2.72
CA ARG A 425 -14.04 -9.17 3.25
C ARG A 425 -14.16 -8.90 4.76
N PRO A 426 -13.23 -9.38 5.59
CA PRO A 426 -13.32 -9.21 7.03
C PRO A 426 -13.14 -7.73 7.42
N THR A 427 -13.68 -7.39 8.59
CA THR A 427 -13.51 -6.09 9.23
C THR A 427 -12.47 -6.15 10.35
N VAL A 428 -12.05 -4.99 10.87
CA VAL A 428 -11.10 -4.91 11.99
C VAL A 428 -11.59 -5.69 13.21
N ARG A 429 -12.87 -5.50 13.58
CA ARG A 429 -13.53 -6.29 14.62
C ARG A 429 -13.85 -7.68 14.10
N THR A 430 -13.51 -8.69 14.88
CA THR A 430 -13.90 -10.08 14.62
C THR A 430 -15.02 -10.50 15.58
N ALA A 431 -15.52 -11.74 15.44
CA ALA A 431 -16.45 -12.33 16.41
C ALA A 431 -15.80 -12.59 17.78
N LEU A 432 -14.47 -12.55 17.85
CA LEU A 432 -13.67 -12.76 19.06
C LEU A 432 -13.26 -11.41 19.64
N PRO A 433 -13.71 -11.05 20.86
CA PRO A 433 -13.45 -9.73 21.42
C PRO A 433 -11.97 -9.44 21.67
N GLU A 434 -11.14 -10.47 21.81
CA GLU A 434 -9.69 -10.42 22.03
C GLU A 434 -8.84 -10.51 20.76
N VAL A 435 -9.45 -10.77 19.59
CA VAL A 435 -8.73 -10.87 18.31
C VAL A 435 -9.24 -9.81 17.32
N VAL A 436 -8.31 -9.01 16.79
CA VAL A 436 -8.60 -8.02 15.74
C VAL A 436 -7.75 -8.27 14.50
N LEU A 437 -8.26 -7.85 13.35
CA LEU A 437 -7.53 -7.87 12.08
C LEU A 437 -7.02 -6.47 11.75
N ALA A 438 -5.79 -6.40 11.25
CA ALA A 438 -5.20 -5.17 10.72
C ALA A 438 -4.47 -5.48 9.41
N GLY A 439 -4.58 -4.59 8.43
CA GLY A 439 -4.00 -4.76 7.11
C GLY A 439 -4.81 -4.04 6.04
N ASP A 440 -4.22 -3.84 4.88
CA ASP A 440 -4.90 -3.25 3.72
C ASP A 440 -5.96 -4.17 3.09
N PHE A 441 -5.95 -5.46 3.41
CA PHE A 441 -7.02 -6.39 3.05
C PHE A 441 -8.31 -6.17 3.85
N VAL A 442 -8.27 -5.42 4.95
CA VAL A 442 -9.44 -5.24 5.84
C VAL A 442 -10.42 -4.23 5.24
N ARG A 443 -11.72 -4.53 5.33
CA ARG A 443 -12.78 -3.57 4.99
C ARG A 443 -12.92 -2.51 6.09
N LEU A 444 -12.65 -1.25 5.74
CA LEU A 444 -12.86 -0.09 6.61
C LEU A 444 -14.23 0.56 6.38
N PRO A 445 -14.78 1.29 7.38
CA PRO A 445 -16.07 1.98 7.27
C PRO A 445 -15.98 3.33 6.52
N PHE A 446 -14.83 3.65 5.93
CA PHE A 446 -14.57 4.86 5.16
C PHE A 446 -13.61 4.56 4.01
N PRO A 447 -13.57 5.40 2.96
CA PRO A 447 -12.63 5.25 1.84
C PRO A 447 -11.18 5.33 2.34
N SER A 448 -10.35 4.40 1.90
CA SER A 448 -8.93 4.34 2.25
C SER A 448 -8.27 3.30 1.38
N ALA A 449 -6.98 3.42 1.06
CA ALA A 449 -6.26 2.47 0.22
C ALA A 449 -4.81 2.26 0.70
N LEU A 450 -4.17 1.17 0.24
CA LEU A 450 -2.75 0.89 0.39
C LEU A 450 -2.21 1.14 1.83
N MET A 451 -1.10 1.88 1.95
CA MET A 451 -0.43 2.18 3.22
C MET A 451 -1.34 2.91 4.22
N GLU A 452 -2.17 3.85 3.74
CA GLU A 452 -3.13 4.55 4.60
C GLU A 452 -4.14 3.59 5.21
N ARG A 453 -4.64 2.62 4.44
CA ARG A 453 -5.57 1.60 4.93
C ARG A 453 -4.91 0.68 5.95
N ALA A 454 -3.67 0.27 5.68
CA ALA A 454 -2.89 -0.53 6.62
C ALA A 454 -2.79 0.18 7.98
N VAL A 455 -2.32 1.43 8.02
CA VAL A 455 -2.20 2.20 9.27
C VAL A 455 -3.55 2.47 9.93
N SER A 456 -4.55 2.88 9.15
CA SER A 456 -5.91 3.15 9.65
C SER A 456 -6.52 1.92 10.33
N SER A 457 -6.35 0.74 9.73
CA SER A 457 -6.84 -0.51 10.30
C SER A 457 -6.11 -0.88 11.60
N GLY A 458 -4.81 -0.59 11.70
CA GLY A 458 -4.02 -0.81 12.92
C GLY A 458 -4.47 0.09 14.08
N PHE A 459 -4.64 1.38 13.81
CA PHE A 459 -5.19 2.33 14.79
C PHE A 459 -6.59 1.94 15.27
N LEU A 460 -7.48 1.57 14.34
CA LEU A 460 -8.81 1.05 14.70
C LEU A 460 -8.72 -0.23 15.53
N GLY A 461 -7.83 -1.15 15.19
CA GLY A 461 -7.62 -2.41 15.92
C GLY A 461 -7.17 -2.15 17.36
N ALA A 462 -6.24 -1.22 17.55
CA ALA A 462 -5.80 -0.82 18.89
C ALA A 462 -6.93 -0.18 19.70
N ASN A 463 -7.71 0.74 19.12
CA ASN A 463 -8.87 1.35 19.79
C ASN A 463 -9.93 0.31 20.21
N VAL A 464 -10.15 -0.72 19.38
CA VAL A 464 -11.03 -1.85 19.69
C VAL A 464 -10.55 -2.58 20.94
N LEU A 465 -9.26 -2.95 20.99
CA LEU A 465 -8.69 -3.72 22.10
C LEU A 465 -8.59 -2.90 23.39
N LEU A 466 -8.27 -1.60 23.28
CA LEU A 466 -8.24 -0.67 24.42
C LEU A 466 -9.65 -0.28 24.91
N ARG A 467 -10.70 -0.58 24.13
CA ARG A 467 -12.11 -0.23 24.41
C ARG A 467 -12.33 1.27 24.64
N ARG A 468 -11.56 2.09 23.93
CA ARG A 468 -11.65 3.56 23.91
C ARG A 468 -11.08 4.09 22.60
N ASP A 469 -11.47 5.29 22.21
CA ASP A 469 -10.86 5.99 21.09
C ASP A 469 -9.53 6.63 21.53
N ALA A 470 -8.51 5.78 21.69
CA ALA A 470 -7.17 6.21 22.12
C ALA A 470 -6.44 6.99 21.02
N GLU A 471 -6.59 6.58 19.75
CA GLU A 471 -6.06 7.27 18.58
C GLU A 471 -7.19 7.81 17.71
N PRO A 472 -7.21 9.12 17.39
CA PRO A 472 -8.15 9.66 16.41
C PRO A 472 -7.80 9.13 15.00
N VAL A 473 -8.76 8.48 14.35
CA VAL A 473 -8.60 8.00 12.98
C VAL A 473 -9.21 9.00 12.01
N HIS A 474 -8.36 9.64 11.20
CA HIS A 474 -8.79 10.55 10.16
C HIS A 474 -9.58 9.79 9.09
N ARG A 475 -10.70 10.37 8.63
CA ARG A 475 -11.59 9.77 7.63
C ARG A 475 -11.78 10.77 6.49
N PRO A 476 -11.47 10.41 5.23
CA PRO A 476 -11.77 11.27 4.10
C PRO A 476 -13.30 11.41 3.92
N PRO A 477 -13.76 12.36 3.09
CA PRO A 477 -15.18 12.52 2.78
C PRO A 477 -15.82 11.17 2.42
N ALA A 478 -16.92 10.83 3.09
CA ALA A 478 -17.57 9.52 2.93
C ALA A 478 -18.30 9.38 1.58
N THR A 479 -18.57 10.49 0.89
CA THR A 479 -19.38 10.55 -0.32
C THR A 479 -18.84 11.57 -1.31
N GLY A 480 -19.00 11.29 -2.61
CA GLY A 480 -18.73 12.22 -3.70
C GLY A 480 -19.81 13.29 -3.88
N LEU A 481 -19.50 14.29 -4.71
CA LEU A 481 -20.34 15.47 -4.97
C LEU A 481 -21.75 15.13 -5.48
N LEU A 482 -21.89 14.05 -6.26
CA LEU A 482 -23.16 13.63 -6.86
C LEU A 482 -23.81 12.44 -6.14
N SER A 483 -23.34 12.09 -4.94
CA SER A 483 -23.80 10.90 -4.21
C SER A 483 -25.30 10.89 -3.87
N ALA A 484 -25.90 12.08 -3.70
CA ALA A 484 -27.33 12.24 -3.45
C ALA A 484 -28.21 11.76 -4.61
N LEU A 485 -27.67 11.73 -5.84
CA LEU A 485 -28.41 11.32 -7.04
C LEU A 485 -28.51 9.79 -7.19
N ARG A 486 -27.84 9.00 -6.32
CA ARG A 486 -27.83 7.51 -6.32
C ARG A 486 -27.58 6.90 -7.71
N LEU A 487 -26.65 7.52 -8.46
CA LEU A 487 -26.42 7.29 -9.89
C LEU A 487 -25.75 5.98 -10.26
#